data_AF-A0A660TM33-F1
#
_entry.id   AF-A0A660TM33-F1
#
_cell.length_a   1.000
_cell.length_b   1.000
_cell.length_c   1.000
_cell.angle_alpha   90.00
_cell.angle_beta   90.00
_cell.angle_gamma   90.00
#
_symmetry.space_group_name_H-M   'P 1'
#
loop_
_entity.id
_entity.type
_entity.pdbx_description
1 polymer ?
#
loop_
_entity_poly.entity_id
_entity_poly.type
_entity_poly.pdbx_seq_one_letter_code
_entity_poly.pdbx_strand_id
1 'polypeptide(L)'
;YESEFEELIDRNLRKKYQALHRKKPRARKLKIKPLRKPKEKILKYRGTVIKGWLGTFLLNGNKKLLKLAYDAGLGSKNSQGFGMFEVIG
;
A
#
# COMPACT_ATOMS: atom_id res chain seq x y z
N TYR A 1 11.72 0.78 8.95
CA TYR A 1 10.48 0.07 8.64
C TYR A 1 9.77 -0.14 9.95
N GLU A 2 8.63 0.51 10.13
CA GLU A 2 7.86 0.45 11.37
C GLU A 2 6.92 -0.75 11.30
N SER A 3 6.69 -1.44 12.42
CA SER A 3 5.80 -2.61 12.52
C SER A 3 4.38 -2.30 12.03
N GLU A 4 3.95 -1.05 12.16
CA GLU A 4 2.63 -0.58 11.76
C GLU A 4 2.44 -0.45 10.24
N PHE A 5 3.52 -0.39 9.45
CA PHE A 5 3.43 -0.18 8.00
C PHE A 5 2.58 -1.25 7.30
N GLU A 6 2.85 -2.53 7.57
CA GLU A 6 2.06 -3.64 7.00
C GLU A 6 0.58 -3.50 7.36
N GLU A 7 0.28 -3.13 8.60
CA GLU A 7 -1.09 -3.01 9.09
C GLU A 7 -1.83 -1.82 8.48
N LEU A 8 -1.18 -0.65 8.38
CA LEU A 8 -1.76 0.53 7.77
C LEU A 8 -2.07 0.30 6.29
N ILE A 9 -1.18 -0.39 5.57
CA ILE A 9 -1.39 -0.73 4.16
C ILE A 9 -2.52 -1.74 3.99
N ASP A 10 -2.56 -2.83 4.77
CA ASP A 10 -3.65 -3.82 4.72
C ASP A 10 -5.01 -3.16 5.04
N ARG A 11 -5.06 -2.34 6.10
CA ARG A 11 -6.29 -1.63 6.51
C ARG A 11 -6.76 -0.65 5.44
N ASN A 12 -5.84 0.09 4.83
CA ASN A 12 -6.16 0.99 3.72
C ASN A 12 -6.72 0.23 2.51
N LEU A 13 -6.06 -0.86 2.11
CA LEU A 13 -6.48 -1.66 0.97
C LEU A 13 -7.86 -2.28 1.17
N ARG A 14 -8.16 -2.75 2.39
CA ARG A 14 -9.50 -3.24 2.74
C ARG A 14 -10.57 -2.17 2.66
N LYS A 15 -10.27 -0.95 3.12
CA LYS A 15 -11.17 0.20 2.99
C LYS A 15 -11.43 0.54 1.53
N LYS A 16 -10.40 0.53 0.68
CA LYS A 16 -10.55 0.71 -0.78
C LYS A 16 -11.47 -0.35 -1.39
N TYR A 17 -11.26 -1.62 -1.05
CA TYR A 17 -12.09 -2.72 -1.53
C TYR A 17 -13.56 -2.53 -1.11
N GLN A 18 -13.78 -2.17 0.16
CA GLN A 18 -15.13 -1.93 0.67
C GLN A 18 -15.81 -0.73 -0.01
N ALA A 19 -15.08 0.35 -0.26
CA ALA A 19 -15.61 1.51 -0.97
C ALA A 19 -16.00 1.16 -2.42
N LEU A 20 -15.17 0.39 -3.12
CA LEU A 20 -15.40 0.02 -4.52
C LEU A 20 -16.53 -1.02 -4.68
N HIS A 21 -16.56 -2.05 -3.83
CA HIS A 21 -17.47 -3.18 -3.97
C HIS A 21 -18.66 -3.16 -3.01
N ARG A 22 -18.75 -2.16 -2.12
CA ARG A 22 -19.77 -2.04 -1.06
C ARG A 22 -19.87 -3.26 -0.14
N LYS A 23 -18.80 -4.05 -0.04
CA LYS A 23 -18.72 -5.30 0.75
C LYS A 23 -17.37 -5.42 1.44
N LYS A 24 -17.34 -5.96 2.67
CA LYS A 24 -16.08 -6.25 3.37
C LYS A 24 -15.33 -7.40 2.68
N PRO A 25 -14.02 -7.28 2.44
CA PRO A 25 -13.24 -8.37 1.85
C PRO A 25 -13.08 -9.52 2.86
N ARG A 26 -13.45 -10.73 2.45
CA ARG A 26 -13.13 -11.98 3.16
C ARG A 26 -11.79 -12.52 2.64
N ALA A 27 -10.71 -11.98 3.17
CA ALA A 27 -9.35 -12.35 2.77
C ALA A 27 -8.39 -12.26 3.97
N ARG A 28 -7.40 -13.16 3.98
CA ARG A 28 -6.28 -13.11 4.93
C ARG A 28 -5.53 -11.78 4.85
N LYS A 29 -4.84 -11.41 5.93
CA LYS A 29 -4.02 -10.19 6.01
C LYS A 29 -2.98 -10.18 4.88
N LEU A 30 -2.86 -9.05 4.19
CA LEU A 30 -1.78 -8.79 3.24
C LEU A 30 -0.46 -8.79 4.00
N LYS A 31 0.51 -9.55 3.51
CA LYS A 31 1.88 -9.56 4.02
C LYS A 31 2.78 -8.76 3.09
N ILE A 32 3.59 -7.88 3.67
CA ILE A 32 4.52 -7.04 2.92
C ILE A 32 5.89 -7.18 3.57
N LYS A 33 6.88 -7.62 2.79
CA LYS A 33 8.25 -7.77 3.26
C LYS A 33 9.20 -7.00 2.36
N PRO A 34 10.03 -6.09 2.89
CA PRO A 34 11.08 -5.47 2.09
C PRO A 34 12.12 -6.53 1.67
N LEU A 35 12.53 -6.54 0.40
CA LEU A 35 13.61 -7.42 -0.07
C LEU A 35 15.00 -6.88 0.28
N ARG A 36 15.10 -5.55 0.46
CA ARG A 36 16.30 -4.82 0.89
C ARG A 36 15.89 -3.70 1.83
N LYS A 37 16.84 -3.07 2.53
CA LYS A 37 16.56 -1.93 3.40
C LYS A 37 15.84 -0.82 2.59
N PRO A 38 14.57 -0.50 2.92
CA PRO A 38 13.84 0.51 2.16
C PRO A 38 14.38 1.89 2.48
N LYS A 39 14.40 2.77 1.48
CA LYS A 39 14.79 4.17 1.61
C LYS A 39 13.60 4.97 2.12
N GLU A 40 13.71 5.51 3.32
CA GLU A 40 12.73 6.46 3.84
C GLU A 40 12.81 7.79 3.06
N LYS A 41 11.65 8.37 2.75
CA LYS A 41 11.54 9.66 2.10
C LYS A 41 10.47 10.49 2.81
N ILE A 42 10.89 11.63 3.33
CA ILE A 42 10.02 12.64 3.92
C ILE A 42 9.85 13.76 2.90
N LEU A 43 8.62 14.17 2.66
CA LEU A 43 8.30 15.23 1.70
C LEU A 43 7.17 16.11 2.23
N LYS A 44 7.28 17.42 2.02
CA LYS A 44 6.23 18.38 2.37
C LYS A 44 5.38 18.61 1.12
N TYR A 45 4.12 18.19 1.16
CA TYR A 45 3.19 18.33 0.04
C TYR A 45 1.90 19.03 0.51
N ARG A 46 1.59 20.18 -0.09
CA ARG A 46 0.41 21.01 0.23
C ARG A 46 0.25 21.24 1.74
N GLY A 47 1.32 21.67 2.41
CA GLY A 47 1.33 21.93 3.85
C GLY A 47 1.36 20.70 4.76
N THR A 48 1.22 19.48 4.22
CA THR A 48 1.32 18.24 5.00
C THR A 48 2.71 17.62 4.88
N VAL A 49 3.29 17.16 6.00
CA VAL A 49 4.46 16.29 5.97
C VAL A 49 4.01 14.86 5.68
N ILE A 50 4.54 14.27 4.62
CA ILE A 50 4.29 12.89 4.22
C ILE A 50 5.59 12.11 4.41
N LYS A 51 5.54 11.07 5.24
CA LYS A 51 6.59 10.09 5.41
C LYS A 51 6.24 8.84 4.58
N GLY A 52 7.16 8.38 3.76
CA GLY A 52 6.98 7.20 2.92
C GLY A 52 8.26 6.38 2.78
N TRP A 53 8.15 5.20 2.17
CA TRP A 53 9.26 4.29 1.94
C TRP A 53 9.31 3.88 0.47
N LEU A 54 10.51 3.96 -0.11
CA LEU A 54 10.81 3.52 -1.46
C LEU A 54 11.70 2.27 -1.40
N GLY A 55 11.44 1.32 -2.29
CA GLY A 55 12.22 0.10 -2.39
C GLY A 55 11.42 -1.04 -2.99
N THR A 56 12.05 -2.21 -3.05
CA THR A 56 11.42 -3.43 -3.55
C THR A 56 10.81 -4.21 -2.41
N PHE A 57 9.54 -4.59 -2.56
CA PHE A 57 8.78 -5.32 -1.57
C PHE A 57 8.17 -6.58 -2.17
N LEU A 58 8.20 -7.67 -1.42
CA LEU A 58 7.43 -8.86 -1.70
C LEU A 58 6.04 -8.71 -1.06
N LEU A 59 5.00 -8.72 -1.91
CA LEU A 59 3.61 -8.69 -1.49
C LEU A 59 3.02 -10.10 -1.57
N ASN A 60 2.34 -10.51 -0.50
CA ASN A 60 1.68 -11.81 -0.44
C ASN A 60 0.27 -11.66 0.14
N GLY A 61 -0.75 -11.92 -0.67
CA GLY A 61 -2.14 -11.70 -0.30
C GLY A 61 -3.14 -12.31 -1.28
N ASN A 62 -4.42 -11.98 -1.11
CA ASN A 62 -5.47 -12.44 -2.00
C ASN A 62 -5.37 -11.75 -3.39
N LYS A 63 -5.53 -12.52 -4.47
CA LYS A 63 -5.40 -12.03 -5.86
C LYS A 63 -6.26 -10.80 -6.18
N LYS A 64 -7.50 -10.73 -5.69
CA LYS A 64 -8.38 -9.57 -5.93
C LYS A 64 -7.88 -8.31 -5.22
N LEU A 65 -7.37 -8.46 -4.00
CA LEU A 65 -6.78 -7.35 -3.26
C LEU A 65 -5.46 -6.89 -3.87
N LEU A 66 -4.60 -7.82 -4.31
CA LEU A 66 -3.35 -7.49 -5.00
C LEU A 66 -3.62 -6.75 -6.31
N LYS A 67 -4.63 -7.19 -7.09
CA LYS A 67 -5.04 -6.48 -8.30
C LYS A 67 -5.50 -5.06 -7.98
N LEU A 68 -6.37 -4.89 -6.98
CA LEU A 68 -6.81 -3.56 -6.55
C LEU A 68 -5.64 -2.68 -6.08
N ALA A 69 -4.68 -3.25 -5.36
CA ALA A 69 -3.50 -2.53 -4.92
C ALA A 69 -2.67 -2.03 -6.12
N TYR A 70 -2.51 -2.86 -7.15
CA TYR A 70 -1.81 -2.48 -8.38
C TYR A 70 -2.57 -1.37 -9.11
N ASP A 71 -3.87 -1.53 -9.33
CA ASP A 71 -4.70 -0.59 -10.09
C ASP A 71 -4.88 0.77 -9.37
N ALA A 72 -5.01 0.77 -8.04
CA ALA A 72 -5.33 1.97 -7.25
C ALA A 72 -4.17 2.48 -6.36
N GLY A 73 -3.01 1.84 -6.43
CA GLY A 73 -1.86 2.09 -5.57
C GLY A 73 -2.04 1.60 -4.11
N LEU A 74 -0.93 1.50 -3.39
CA LEU A 74 -0.87 1.19 -1.96
C LEU A 74 -0.98 2.46 -1.11
N GLY A 75 -1.45 2.34 0.13
CA GLY A 75 -1.50 3.46 1.07
C GLY A 75 -2.48 4.56 0.66
N SER A 76 -2.21 5.79 1.11
CA SER A 76 -3.12 6.93 0.97
C SER A 76 -2.66 7.94 -0.08
N LYS A 77 -3.47 8.97 -0.35
CA LYS A 77 -3.19 10.07 -1.29
C LYS A 77 -2.87 9.61 -2.72
N ASN A 78 -3.45 8.50 -3.17
CA ASN A 78 -3.13 7.93 -4.49
C ASN A 78 -3.46 8.87 -5.64
N SER A 79 -4.59 9.58 -5.59
CA SER A 79 -4.96 10.61 -6.57
C SER A 79 -4.03 11.83 -6.56
N GLN A 80 -3.10 11.93 -5.61
CA GLN A 80 -2.07 12.98 -5.53
C GLN A 80 -0.68 12.45 -5.93
N GLY A 81 -0.60 11.25 -6.52
CA GLY A 81 0.64 10.68 -7.07
C GLY A 81 1.44 9.78 -6.11
N PHE A 82 0.80 9.22 -5.08
CA PHE A 82 1.48 8.36 -4.09
C PHE A 82 1.08 6.88 -4.23
N GLY A 83 2.04 5.99 -3.92
CA GLY A 83 1.77 4.57 -3.71
C GLY A 83 1.58 3.72 -4.97
N MET A 84 1.77 4.28 -6.17
CA MET A 84 1.89 3.50 -7.40
C MET A 84 3.20 2.70 -7.39
N PHE A 85 3.16 1.48 -7.93
CA PHE A 85 4.31 0.59 -8.01
C PHE A 85 4.23 -0.26 -9.28
N GLU A 86 5.36 -0.84 -9.66
CA GLU A 86 5.48 -1.78 -10.76
C GLU A 86 5.70 -3.22 -10.24
N VAL A 87 5.32 -4.21 -11.05
CA VAL A 87 5.60 -5.62 -10.75
C VAL A 87 6.90 -6.00 -11.44
N ILE A 88 7.86 -6.49 -10.65
CA ILE A 88 9.16 -6.94 -11.15
C ILE A 88 9.06 -8.46 -11.34
N GLY A 89 9.42 -8.94 -12.54
CA GLY A 89 9.49 -10.35 -12.91
C GLY A 89 10.86 -10.97 -12.66
#